data_AF-A0A483A142-F1
#
_entry.id   AF-A0A483A142-F1
#
_cell.length_a   1.000
_cell.length_b   1.000
_cell.length_c   1.000
_cell.angle_alpha   90.00
_cell.angle_beta   90.00
_cell.angle_gamma   90.00
#
_symmetry.space_group_name_H-M   'P 1'
#
loop_
_entity.id
_entity.type
_entity.pdbx_description
1 polymer ?
#
loop_
_entity_poly.entity_id
_entity_poly.type
_entity_poly.pdbx_seq_one_letter_code
_entity_poly.pdbx_strand_id
1 'polypeptide(L)' 'MTEFKENDNKSRFFCQSCGAPIMAKLKNNPDYTRIRLGLITNKIEEAIEKHIFVDSKANWEVICDDIPQHKEW' A
#
# COMPACT_ATOMS: atom_id res chain seq x y z
N MET A 1 -12.45 12.72 5.21
CA MET A 1 -11.85 11.37 5.09
C MET A 1 -12.52 10.45 6.10
N THR A 2 -12.80 9.19 5.75
CA THR A 2 -13.42 8.20 6.66
C THR A 2 -12.37 7.23 7.17
N GLU A 3 -12.36 6.96 8.47
CA GLU A 3 -11.51 5.94 9.10
C GLU A 3 -12.24 4.59 9.20
N PHE A 4 -11.54 3.52 8.84
CA PHE A 4 -11.92 2.14 9.10
C PHE A 4 -10.85 1.50 10.00
N LYS A 5 -11.26 1.09 11.21
CA LYS A 5 -10.39 0.36 12.14
C LYS A 5 -10.38 -1.11 11.73
N GLU A 6 -9.29 -1.56 11.11
CA GLU A 6 -9.13 -2.95 10.66
C GLU A 6 -8.87 -3.88 11.84
N ASN A 7 -8.06 -3.42 12.79
CA ASN A 7 -7.83 -4.07 14.08
C ASN A 7 -7.32 -3.03 15.08
N ASP A 8 -7.00 -3.46 16.31
CA ASP A 8 -6.53 -2.56 17.37
C ASP A 8 -5.26 -1.80 17.03
N ASN A 9 -4.41 -2.33 16.15
CA ASN A 9 -3.17 -1.70 15.75
C ASN A 9 -3.29 -0.86 14.47
N LYS A 10 -4.19 -1.21 13.54
CA LYS A 10 -4.17 -0.69 12.16
C LYS A 10 -5.48 -0.01 11.78
N SER A 11 -5.34 1.23 11.33
CA SER A 11 -6.43 2.01 10.73
C SER A 11 -6.16 2.29 9.26
N ARG A 12 -7.20 2.20 8.44
CA ARG A 12 -7.20 2.63 7.03
C ARG A 12 -8.08 3.84 6.85
N PHE A 13 -7.68 4.71 5.94
CA PHE A 13 -8.38 5.94 5.66
C PHE A 13 -8.77 6.03 4.19
N PHE A 14 -10.01 6.45 3.92
CA PHE A 14 -10.60 6.50 2.59
C PHE A 14 -11.21 7.87 2.28
N CYS A 15 -11.24 8.22 0.99
CA CYS A 15 -11.95 9.41 0.53
C CYS A 15 -13.45 9.28 0.82
N GLN A 16 -14.04 10.31 1.43
CA GLN A 16 -15.47 10.32 1.76
C GLN A 16 -16.38 10.44 0.53
N SER A 17 -15.86 10.99 -0.57
CA SER A 17 -16.64 11.21 -1.79
C SER A 17 -16.62 10.00 -2.71
N CYS A 18 -15.46 9.37 -2.93
CA CYS A 18 -15.30 8.29 -3.91
C CYS A 18 -14.89 6.93 -3.32
N GLY A 19 -14.60 6.85 -2.03
CA GLY A 19 -14.18 5.60 -1.38
C GLY A 19 -12.75 5.15 -1.71
N ALA A 20 -11.98 5.93 -2.48
CA ALA A 20 -10.59 5.58 -2.80
C ALA A 20 -9.72 5.45 -1.54
N PRO A 21 -8.83 4.45 -1.45
CA PRO A 21 -7.92 4.31 -0.31
C PRO A 21 -6.85 5.41 -0.33
N ILE A 22 -6.61 6.03 0.82
CA ILE A 22 -5.65 7.14 0.95
C ILE A 22 -4.39 6.69 1.66
N MET A 23 -4.54 6.25 2.91
CA MET A 23 -3.40 5.90 3.74
C MET A 23 -3.77 4.84 4.78
N ALA A 24 -2.75 4.27 5.41
CA ALA A 24 -2.88 3.44 6.60
C ALA A 24 -1.91 3.92 7.69
N LYS A 25 -2.34 3.83 8.94
CA LYS A 25 -1.54 4.14 10.13
C LYS A 25 -1.49 2.94 11.06
N LEU A 26 -0.36 2.80 11.75
CA LEU A 26 -0.13 1.76 12.76
C LEU A 26 0.05 2.45 14.12
N LYS A 27 -0.72 2.03 15.14
CA LYS A 27 -0.61 2.59 16.49
C LYS A 27 0.74 2.30 17.12
N ASN A 28 1.28 1.10 16.88
CA ASN A 28 2.59 0.69 17.37
C ASN A 28 3.77 1.30 16.59
N ASN A 29 3.52 2.04 15.51
CA ASN A 29 4.55 2.74 14.76
C ASN A 29 4.02 4.08 14.20
N PRO A 30 3.77 5.06 15.08
CA PRO A 30 3.04 6.29 14.73
C PRO A 30 3.82 7.22 13.79
N ASP A 31 5.15 7.11 13.75
CA ASP A 31 6.02 7.93 12.90
C ASP A 31 5.96 7.50 11.42
N TYR A 32 5.42 6.31 11.13
CA TYR A 32 5.30 5.78 9.78
C TYR A 32 3.85 5.82 9.30
N THR A 33 3.63 6.50 8.17
CA THR A 33 2.34 6.50 7.47
C THR A 33 2.52 5.89 6.09
N ARG A 34 1.73 4.88 5.76
CA ARG A 34 1.73 4.28 4.43
C ARG A 34 0.74 5.01 3.54
N ILE A 35 1.22 5.69 2.50
CA ILE A 35 0.39 6.40 1.52
C ILE A 35 0.21 5.54 0.26
N ARG A 36 -0.93 5.67 -0.43
CA ARG A 36 -1.15 5.05 -1.74
C ARG A 36 -0.48 5.90 -2.82
N LEU A 37 0.50 5.32 -3.51
CA LEU A 37 1.32 6.04 -4.49
C LEU A 37 0.49 6.65 -5.63
N GLY A 38 -0.60 6.00 -6.06
CA GLY A 38 -1.47 6.49 -7.12
C GLY A 38 -2.24 7.79 -6.80
N LEU A 39 -2.12 8.33 -5.59
CA LEU A 39 -2.65 9.65 -5.22
C LEU A 39 -1.67 10.80 -5.44
N ILE A 40 -0.39 10.48 -5.67
CA ILE A 40 0.68 11.45 -5.86
C ILE A 40 0.69 11.86 -7.33
N THR A 41 0.47 13.14 -7.62
CA THR A 41 0.35 13.66 -8.99
C THR A 41 1.64 14.28 -9.52
N ASN A 42 2.60 14.59 -8.64
CA ASN A 42 3.93 15.01 -9.04
C ASN A 42 4.80 13.82 -9.44
N LYS A 43 5.93 14.11 -10.10
CA LYS A 43 6.93 13.11 -10.43
C LYS A 43 7.44 12.44 -9.14
N ILE A 44 7.49 11.11 -9.18
CA ILE A 44 8.07 10.23 -8.17
C ILE A 44 9.45 9.82 -8.71
N GLU A 45 10.48 9.93 -7.89
CA GLU A 45 11.86 9.55 -8.25
C GLU A 45 12.33 8.29 -7.52
N GLU A 46 11.57 7.88 -6.52
CA GLU A 46 11.78 6.69 -5.72
C GLU A 46 11.55 5.42 -6.55
N ALA A 47 12.46 4.46 -6.41
CA ALA A 47 12.35 3.15 -7.05
C ALA A 47 11.46 2.20 -6.24
N ILE A 48 10.88 1.20 -6.92
CA ILE A 48 10.22 0.09 -6.26
C ILE A 48 11.29 -0.73 -5.52
N GLU A 49 11.06 -1.05 -4.25
CA GLU A 49 12.02 -1.81 -3.44
C GLU A 49 11.75 -3.32 -3.43
N LYS A 50 10.48 -3.71 -3.58
CA LYS A 50 10.03 -5.09 -3.45
C LYS A 50 8.63 -5.30 -4.04
N HIS A 51 8.40 -6.49 -4.56
CA HIS A 51 7.07 -7.03 -4.84
C HIS A 51 6.67 -7.95 -3.69
N ILE A 52 5.58 -7.65 -3.00
CA ILE A 52 5.05 -8.46 -1.90
C ILE A 52 3.72 -9.10 -2.30
N PHE A 53 3.37 -10.22 -1.67
CA PHE A 53 2.18 -11.02 -2.01
C PHE A 53 2.20 -11.62 -3.42
N VAL A 54 3.38 -11.90 -3.95
CA VAL A 54 3.56 -12.44 -5.31
C VAL A 54 2.88 -13.82 -5.46
N ASP A 55 2.72 -14.58 -4.39
CA ASP A 55 2.01 -15.87 -4.41
C ASP A 55 0.49 -15.72 -4.61
N SER A 56 -0.05 -14.52 -4.37
CA SER A 56 -1.47 -14.17 -4.61
C SER A 56 -1.71 -13.49 -5.96
N LYS A 57 -0.67 -13.30 -6.78
CA LYS A 57 -0.80 -12.68 -8.10
C LYS A 57 -1.62 -13.57 -9.04
N ALA A 58 -2.26 -12.97 -10.03
CA ALA A 58 -2.94 -13.77 -11.04
C ALA A 58 -1.92 -14.62 -11.82
N ASN A 59 -2.29 -15.83 -12.22
CA ASN A 59 -1.34 -16.73 -12.91
C ASN A 59 -0.85 -16.17 -14.26
N TRP A 60 -1.59 -15.26 -14.87
CA TRP A 60 -1.19 -14.55 -16.10
C TRP A 60 -0.37 -13.27 -15.87
N GLU A 61 -0.17 -12.84 -14.63
CA GLU A 61 0.63 -11.67 -14.30
C GLU A 61 2.12 -12.01 -14.33
N VAL A 62 2.91 -11.25 -15.11
CA VAL A 62 4.36 -11.42 -15.23
C VAL A 62 5.05 -10.16 -14.70
N ILE A 63 5.92 -10.34 -13.71
CA ILE A 63 6.79 -9.28 -13.19
C ILE A 63 8.09 -9.33 -14.00
N CYS A 64 8.36 -8.26 -14.76
CA CYS A 64 9.43 -8.24 -15.77
C CYS A 64 10.73 -7.58 -15.28
N ASP A 65 10.83 -7.22 -14.01
CA ASP A 65 12.02 -6.67 -13.38
C ASP A 65 12.67 -7.67 -12.42
N ASP A 66 13.89 -7.36 -11.98
CA ASP A 66 14.68 -8.19 -11.07
C ASP A 66 14.55 -7.77 -9.60
N ILE A 67 13.51 -6.99 -9.26
CA ILE A 67 13.31 -6.47 -7.90
C ILE A 67 12.87 -7.63 -6.99
N PRO A 68 13.34 -7.70 -5.72
CA PRO A 68 13.00 -8.79 -4.82
C PRO A 68 11.50 -9.11 -4.75
N GLN A 69 11.16 -10.38 -4.97
CA GLN A 69 9.79 -10.90 -4.98
C GLN A 69 9.54 -11.76 -3.74
N HIS A 70 8.50 -11.45 -2.98
CA HIS A 70 8.15 -12.09 -1.72
C HIS A 70 6.72 -12.64 -1.75
N LYS A 71 6.54 -13.83 -1.19
CA LYS A 71 5.22 -14.48 -1.09
C LYS A 71 4.26 -13.75 -0.17
N GLU A 72 4.78 -13.11 0.87
CA GLU A 72 4.03 -12.41 1.92
C GLU A 72 4.83 -11.19 2.43
N TRP A 73 4.40 -10.59 3.55
CA TRP A 73 5.02 -9.39 4.16
C TRP A 73 6.46 -9.61 4.65
#